data_AF-A0A7K9J080-F1
#
_entry.id   AF-A0A7K9J080-F1
#
_cell.length_a   1.000
_cell.length_b   1.000
_cell.length_c   1.000
_cell.angle_alpha   90.00
_cell.angle_beta   90.00
_cell.angle_gamma   90.00
#
_symmetry.space_group_name_H-M   'P 1'
#
loop_
_entity.id
_entity.type
_entity.pdbx_description
1 polymer ?
#
loop_
_entity_poly.entity_id
_entity_poly.type
_entity_poly.pdbx_seq_one_letter_code
_entity_poly.pdbx_strand_id
1 'polypeptide(L)'
;RKEKKDNMKPKHPEEQEIPFRLRELMRSREAMKCPGPGKRRAAEEKQQQKSQGPKAPGAVPVPRFRRGKGESERSYVCRMQQEVQRVLFLAENQLQREPEKEATAPEKSKRKKEFQKKKLEKARKKKEEKKEALLEKSLFQDKVPFGEVVTQPPTITSRPRGRAPAQQAGRKQLLLRARLGPSQASPASLASPVPPVVSMARRRILEEERARVIRAYRDIQRRKQLERERAQ
;
A
#
# COMPACT_ATOMS: atom_id res chain seq x y z
N ARG A 1 15.16 40.34 -39.55
CA ARG A 1 14.26 39.34 -38.91
C ARG A 1 13.66 38.52 -40.04
N LYS A 2 13.85 37.19 -40.09
CA LYS A 2 13.25 36.33 -41.14
C LYS A 2 11.89 35.82 -40.66
N GLU A 3 10.85 36.05 -41.44
CA GLU A 3 9.49 35.56 -41.19
C GLU A 3 9.43 34.04 -41.35
N LYS A 4 8.86 33.34 -40.36
CA LYS A 4 8.54 31.91 -40.46
C LYS A 4 7.16 31.77 -41.10
N LYS A 5 7.09 31.10 -42.24
CA LYS A 5 5.83 30.67 -42.86
C LYS A 5 5.38 29.38 -42.16
N ASP A 6 4.37 29.48 -41.31
CA ASP A 6 3.98 28.39 -40.40
C ASP A 6 2.97 27.37 -40.99
N ASN A 7 2.70 27.39 -42.30
CA ASN A 7 1.72 26.47 -42.92
C ASN A 7 2.21 25.90 -44.25
N MET A 8 3.29 25.14 -44.24
CA MET A 8 3.70 24.30 -45.39
C MET A 8 3.19 22.88 -45.20
N LYS A 9 2.79 22.21 -46.30
CA LYS A 9 2.46 20.77 -46.28
C LYS A 9 3.64 19.97 -45.72
N PRO A 10 3.40 18.93 -44.89
CA PRO A 10 4.45 18.05 -44.40
C PRO A 10 5.30 17.51 -45.56
N LYS A 11 6.63 17.55 -45.43
CA LYS A 11 7.56 17.17 -46.50
C LYS A 11 7.47 15.68 -46.88
N HIS A 12 7.06 14.84 -45.93
CA HIS A 12 6.94 13.39 -46.11
C HIS A 12 5.55 12.94 -45.63
N PRO A 13 4.57 12.81 -46.54
CA PRO A 13 3.20 12.44 -46.15
C PRO A 13 3.08 10.99 -45.66
N GLU A 14 4.06 10.13 -45.95
CA GLU A 14 4.06 8.71 -45.57
C GLU A 14 4.86 8.42 -44.30
N GLU A 15 5.76 9.31 -43.89
CA GLU A 15 6.56 9.17 -42.67
C GLU A 15 5.84 9.82 -41.49
N GLN A 16 4.67 9.28 -41.12
CA GLN A 16 4.05 9.67 -39.87
C GLN A 16 4.89 9.14 -38.70
N GLU A 17 5.60 10.03 -38.01
CA GLU A 17 6.45 9.63 -36.88
C GLU A 17 5.62 8.88 -35.83
N ILE A 18 6.03 7.64 -35.55
CA ILE A 18 5.39 6.82 -34.52
C ILE A 18 5.58 7.53 -33.17
N PRO A 19 4.50 7.79 -32.40
CA PRO A 19 4.57 8.40 -31.09
C PRO A 19 5.60 7.72 -30.19
N PHE A 20 6.37 8.50 -29.44
CA PHE A 20 7.50 8.01 -28.63
C PHE A 20 7.16 6.79 -27.77
N ARG A 21 5.98 6.82 -27.12
CA ARG A 21 5.49 5.74 -26.25
C ARG A 21 5.30 4.43 -27.01
N LEU A 22 4.79 4.49 -28.23
CA LEU A 22 4.56 3.33 -29.08
C LEU A 22 5.87 2.79 -29.65
N ARG A 23 6.79 3.69 -30.02
CA ARG A 23 8.17 3.35 -30.44
C ARG A 23 8.95 2.61 -29.35
N GLU A 24 8.75 3.00 -28.10
CA GLU A 24 9.36 2.35 -26.93
C GLU A 24 8.74 0.97 -26.67
N LEU A 25 7.40 0.87 -26.80
CA LEU A 25 6.69 -0.40 -26.64
C LEU A 25 7.09 -1.42 -27.71
N MET A 26 7.20 -1.00 -28.98
CA MET A 26 7.65 -1.88 -30.09
C MET A 26 9.09 -2.36 -29.86
N ARG A 27 10.01 -1.47 -29.50
CA ARG A 27 11.40 -1.84 -29.17
C ARG A 27 11.49 -2.84 -28.02
N SER A 28 10.70 -2.67 -26.96
CA SER A 28 10.70 -3.62 -25.85
C SER A 28 10.18 -5.00 -26.27
N ARG A 29 9.15 -5.06 -27.12
CA ARG A 29 8.58 -6.30 -27.64
C ARG A 29 9.55 -7.02 -28.57
N GLU A 30 10.27 -6.28 -29.42
CA GLU A 30 11.31 -6.82 -30.31
C GLU A 30 12.51 -7.39 -29.53
N ALA A 31 12.97 -6.69 -28.49
CA ALA A 31 14.04 -7.16 -27.61
C ALA A 31 13.70 -8.47 -26.87
N MET A 32 12.40 -8.73 -26.67
CA MET A 32 11.91 -9.99 -26.10
C MET A 32 11.74 -11.10 -27.15
N LYS A 33 11.43 -10.75 -28.41
CA LYS A 33 11.23 -11.70 -29.52
C LYS A 33 12.55 -12.22 -30.07
N CYS A 34 13.58 -11.38 -30.12
CA CYS A 34 14.93 -11.73 -30.55
C CYS A 34 15.93 -11.47 -29.41
N PRO A 35 16.11 -12.39 -28.44
CA PRO A 35 17.17 -12.24 -27.46
C PRO A 35 18.51 -12.25 -28.20
N GLY A 36 19.23 -11.12 -28.14
CA GLY A 36 20.49 -10.94 -28.85
C GLY A 36 21.52 -12.03 -28.53
N PRO A 37 22.54 -12.23 -29.38
CA PRO A 37 23.49 -13.34 -29.28
C PRO A 37 24.22 -13.42 -27.93
N GLY A 38 24.37 -12.30 -27.21
CA GLY A 38 24.94 -12.26 -25.86
C GLY A 38 24.09 -12.96 -24.79
N LYS A 39 22.75 -13.00 -24.93
CA LYS A 39 21.88 -13.71 -23.98
C LYS A 39 21.85 -15.22 -24.23
N ARG A 40 22.13 -15.69 -25.45
CA ARG A 40 22.27 -17.12 -25.76
C ARG A 40 23.54 -17.70 -25.15
N ARG A 41 24.67 -16.98 -25.23
CA ARG A 41 25.91 -17.36 -24.52
C ARG A 41 25.77 -17.36 -23.00
N ALA A 42 25.07 -16.37 -22.43
CA ALA A 42 24.76 -16.36 -21.01
C ALA A 42 23.82 -17.50 -20.56
N ALA A 43 23.05 -18.11 -21.47
CA ALA A 43 22.24 -19.29 -21.17
C ALA A 43 23.08 -20.58 -21.20
N GLU A 44 24.06 -20.69 -22.10
CA GLU A 44 25.04 -21.78 -22.14
C GLU A 44 26.02 -21.73 -20.94
N GLU A 45 26.53 -20.55 -20.59
CA GLU A 45 27.38 -20.38 -19.40
C GLU A 45 26.63 -20.71 -18.09
N LYS A 46 25.33 -20.40 -18.02
CA LYS A 46 24.47 -20.79 -16.90
C LYS A 46 24.18 -22.29 -16.84
N GLN A 47 24.27 -23.02 -17.95
CA GLN A 47 24.19 -24.48 -17.94
C GLN A 47 25.49 -25.13 -17.45
N GLN A 48 26.65 -24.56 -17.76
CA GLN A 48 27.94 -25.06 -17.25
C GLN A 48 28.17 -24.76 -15.76
N GLN A 49 27.57 -23.69 -15.22
CA GLN A 49 27.62 -23.37 -13.78
C GLN A 49 26.74 -24.27 -12.89
N LYS A 50 25.86 -25.11 -13.46
CA LYS A 50 24.99 -26.01 -12.66
C LYS A 50 25.73 -27.18 -12.00
N SER A 51 27.01 -27.43 -12.31
CA SER A 51 27.80 -28.49 -11.65
C SER A 51 28.53 -28.03 -10.38
N GLN A 52 28.49 -26.74 -10.04
CA GLN A 52 28.95 -26.23 -8.74
C GLN A 52 27.77 -25.54 -8.04
N GLY A 53 27.35 -26.11 -6.91
CA GLY A 53 26.22 -25.61 -6.12
C GLY A 53 26.35 -24.13 -5.74
N PRO A 54 25.23 -23.49 -5.31
CA PRO A 54 25.20 -22.05 -5.07
C PRO A 54 26.13 -21.69 -3.91
N LYS A 55 27.28 -21.06 -4.22
CA LYS A 55 28.15 -20.48 -3.20
C LYS A 55 27.52 -19.18 -2.70
N ALA A 56 27.37 -19.08 -1.38
CA ALA A 56 26.89 -17.87 -0.71
C ALA A 56 27.71 -16.65 -1.17
N PRO A 57 27.07 -15.46 -1.31
CA PRO A 57 27.78 -14.26 -1.71
C PRO A 57 28.90 -13.95 -0.69
N GLY A 58 30.15 -14.08 -1.15
CA GLY A 58 31.35 -13.78 -0.36
C GLY A 58 32.12 -14.98 0.22
N ALA A 59 31.82 -16.22 -0.17
CA ALA A 59 32.66 -17.37 0.18
C ALA A 59 33.83 -17.54 -0.81
N VAL A 60 35.07 -17.68 -0.32
CA VAL A 60 36.24 -17.94 -1.17
C VAL A 60 36.01 -19.25 -1.93
N PRO A 61 36.12 -19.27 -3.26
CA PRO A 61 36.01 -20.50 -4.00
C PRO A 61 37.20 -21.41 -3.69
N VAL A 62 36.93 -22.55 -3.04
CA VAL A 62 37.94 -23.59 -2.81
C VAL A 62 38.36 -24.21 -4.15
N PRO A 63 39.63 -24.05 -4.60
CA PRO A 63 40.11 -24.65 -5.84
C PRO A 63 40.26 -26.16 -5.70
N ARG A 64 39.94 -26.90 -6.76
CA ARG A 64 40.20 -28.35 -6.85
C ARG A 64 41.47 -28.58 -7.66
N PHE A 65 42.59 -28.86 -7.00
CA PHE A 65 43.86 -29.08 -7.67
C PHE A 65 43.96 -30.50 -8.21
N ARG A 66 43.93 -30.64 -9.54
CA ARG A 66 44.22 -31.88 -10.26
C ARG A 66 45.16 -31.56 -11.43
N ARG A 67 46.17 -32.40 -11.64
CA ARG A 67 47.10 -32.26 -12.76
C ARG A 67 46.35 -32.45 -14.08
N GLY A 68 46.54 -31.52 -15.02
CA GLY A 68 45.94 -31.59 -16.35
C GLY A 68 46.57 -32.70 -17.21
N LYS A 69 45.84 -33.21 -18.20
CA LYS A 69 46.43 -34.09 -19.23
C LYS A 69 47.42 -33.26 -20.06
N GLY A 70 48.72 -33.54 -19.95
CA GLY A 70 49.79 -32.81 -20.63
C GLY A 70 50.46 -31.68 -19.83
N GLU A 71 50.07 -31.50 -18.56
CA GLU A 71 50.74 -30.54 -17.66
C GLU A 71 52.02 -31.17 -17.08
N SER A 72 53.15 -30.46 -17.16
CA SER A 72 54.39 -30.88 -16.51
C SER A 72 54.29 -30.67 -15.00
N GLU A 73 55.03 -31.46 -14.21
CA GLU A 73 54.98 -31.39 -12.75
C GLU A 73 55.35 -30.01 -12.21
N ARG A 74 56.35 -29.37 -12.81
CA ARG A 74 56.76 -28.01 -12.45
C ARG A 74 55.62 -27.00 -12.67
N SER A 75 54.95 -27.07 -13.83
CA SER A 75 53.83 -26.18 -14.12
C SER A 75 52.63 -26.38 -13.19
N TYR A 76 52.35 -27.63 -12.79
CA TYR A 76 51.33 -27.96 -11.79
C TYR A 76 51.63 -27.33 -10.44
N VAL A 77 52.88 -27.46 -9.96
CA VAL A 77 53.30 -26.89 -8.68
C VAL A 77 53.24 -25.36 -8.71
N CYS A 78 53.67 -24.71 -9.79
CA CYS A 78 53.57 -23.25 -9.93
C CYS A 78 52.11 -22.77 -9.91
N ARG A 79 51.19 -23.46 -10.61
CA ARG A 79 49.75 -23.13 -10.59
C ARG A 79 49.16 -23.30 -9.19
N MET A 80 49.56 -24.35 -8.49
CA MET A 80 49.13 -24.60 -7.12
C MET A 80 49.61 -23.48 -6.18
N GLN A 81 50.88 -23.08 -6.27
CA GLN A 81 51.45 -22.01 -5.44
C GLN A 81 50.77 -20.66 -5.68
N GLN A 82 50.52 -20.28 -6.93
CA GLN A 82 49.84 -19.04 -7.28
C GLN A 82 48.41 -19.00 -6.73
N GLU A 83 47.66 -20.09 -6.86
CA GLU A 83 46.30 -20.18 -6.33
C GLU A 83 46.26 -20.20 -4.80
N VAL A 84 47.24 -20.82 -4.14
CA VAL A 84 47.38 -20.77 -2.67
C VAL A 84 47.63 -19.33 -2.22
N GLN A 85 48.56 -18.61 -2.86
CA GLN A 85 48.80 -17.19 -2.57
C GLN A 85 47.53 -16.35 -2.79
N ARG A 86 46.79 -16.60 -3.87
CA ARG A 86 45.53 -15.92 -4.16
C ARG A 86 44.46 -16.17 -3.10
N VAL A 87 44.29 -17.42 -2.66
CA VAL A 87 43.32 -17.79 -1.63
C VAL A 87 43.69 -17.17 -0.28
N LEU A 88 44.98 -17.18 0.09
CA LEU A 88 45.48 -16.52 1.29
C LEU A 88 45.17 -15.02 1.26
N PHE A 89 45.49 -14.35 0.15
CA PHE A 89 45.15 -12.93 -0.03
C PHE A 89 43.65 -12.65 0.10
N LEU A 90 42.79 -13.47 -0.53
CA LEU A 90 41.34 -13.33 -0.41
C LEU A 90 40.84 -13.58 1.02
N ALA A 91 41.48 -14.49 1.75
CA ALA A 91 41.17 -14.80 3.15
C ALA A 91 41.56 -13.66 4.09
N GLU A 92 42.76 -13.07 3.91
CA GLU A 92 43.24 -11.92 4.68
C GLU A 92 42.37 -10.67 4.48
N ASN A 93 41.83 -10.49 3.27
CA ASN A 93 40.94 -9.37 2.96
C ASN A 93 39.46 -9.60 3.33
N GLN A 94 39.11 -10.75 3.90
CA GLN A 94 37.77 -10.95 4.46
C GLN A 94 37.72 -10.40 5.87
N LEU A 95 36.75 -9.51 6.10
CA LEU A 95 36.34 -9.13 7.45
C LEU A 95 36.05 -10.40 8.25
N GLN A 96 36.60 -10.49 9.48
CA GLN A 96 36.29 -11.58 10.41
C GLN A 96 34.78 -11.73 10.49
N ARG A 97 34.26 -12.81 9.92
CA ARG A 97 32.85 -13.14 10.07
C ARG A 97 32.67 -13.57 11.51
N GLU A 98 31.88 -12.82 12.25
CA GLU A 98 31.28 -13.29 13.49
C GLU A 98 29.94 -13.94 13.13
N PRO A 99 29.90 -15.25 12.83
CA PRO A 99 28.65 -15.94 12.49
C PRO A 99 27.64 -15.95 13.64
N GLU A 100 28.09 -15.68 14.87
CA GLU A 100 27.25 -15.67 16.08
C GLU A 100 26.52 -14.33 16.30
N LYS A 101 27.00 -13.23 15.70
CA LYS A 101 26.31 -11.94 15.73
C LYS A 101 25.28 -11.87 14.61
N GLU A 102 24.11 -12.42 14.92
CA GLU A 102 22.79 -11.95 14.50
C GLU A 102 22.67 -11.45 13.04
N ALA A 103 22.09 -12.29 12.19
CA ALA A 103 21.33 -11.82 11.03
C ALA A 103 20.11 -11.00 11.51
N THR A 104 20.35 -9.78 11.98
CA THR A 104 19.28 -8.81 12.18
C THR A 104 18.67 -8.56 10.80
N ALA A 105 17.41 -8.98 10.66
CA ALA A 105 16.65 -8.79 9.45
C ALA A 105 16.79 -7.33 8.97
N PRO A 106 16.92 -7.09 7.65
CA PRO A 106 17.24 -5.77 7.12
C PRO A 106 16.31 -4.73 7.74
N GLU A 107 16.91 -3.75 8.41
CA GLU A 107 16.18 -2.80 9.22
C GLU A 107 15.24 -1.99 8.30
N LYS A 108 13.95 -2.31 8.37
CA LYS A 108 12.93 -1.62 7.56
C LYS A 108 12.98 -0.13 7.93
N SER A 109 12.82 0.73 6.92
CA SER A 109 12.74 2.18 7.15
C SER A 109 11.71 2.54 8.22
N LYS A 110 11.98 3.58 9.01
CA LYS A 110 11.10 4.05 10.11
C LYS A 110 9.64 4.15 9.68
N ARG A 111 9.38 4.72 8.50
CA ARG A 111 8.06 4.85 7.86
C ARG A 111 7.36 3.51 7.62
N LYS A 112 8.10 2.45 7.26
CA LYS A 112 7.53 1.12 7.02
C LYS A 112 7.14 0.44 8.34
N LYS A 113 7.95 0.60 9.40
CA LYS A 113 7.64 0.12 10.75
C LYS A 113 6.36 0.76 11.28
N GLU A 114 6.23 2.08 11.16
CA GLU A 114 5.03 2.83 11.55
C GLU A 114 3.78 2.40 10.75
N PHE A 115 3.91 2.21 9.45
CA PHE A 115 2.79 1.76 8.62
C PHE A 115 2.28 0.37 9.06
N GLN A 116 3.19 -0.55 9.36
CA GLN A 116 2.84 -1.88 9.85
C GLN A 116 2.16 -1.81 11.22
N LYS A 117 2.71 -1.00 12.15
CA LYS A 117 2.11 -0.76 13.47
C LYS A 117 0.71 -0.17 13.35
N LYS A 118 0.51 0.86 12.51
CA LYS A 118 -0.79 1.50 12.29
C LYS A 118 -1.83 0.54 11.70
N LYS A 119 -1.41 -0.37 10.82
CA LYS A 119 -2.30 -1.41 10.26
C LYS A 119 -2.75 -2.39 11.34
N LEU A 120 -1.84 -2.79 12.23
CA LEU A 120 -2.12 -3.69 13.35
C LEU A 120 -3.07 -3.02 14.37
N GLU A 121 -2.79 -1.77 14.75
CA GLU A 121 -3.63 -0.96 15.62
C GLU A 121 -5.07 -0.83 15.10
N LYS A 122 -5.25 -0.54 13.79
CA LYS A 122 -6.58 -0.51 13.18
C LYS A 122 -7.32 -1.85 13.28
N ALA A 123 -6.61 -2.97 13.19
CA ALA A 123 -7.21 -4.29 13.32
C ALA A 123 -7.65 -4.58 14.76
N ARG A 124 -6.89 -4.11 15.76
CA ARG A 124 -7.25 -4.23 17.19
C ARG A 124 -8.50 -3.41 17.52
N LYS A 125 -8.52 -2.13 17.12
CA LYS A 125 -9.69 -1.25 17.31
C LYS A 125 -10.96 -1.83 16.71
N LYS A 126 -10.90 -2.34 15.47
CA LYS A 126 -12.06 -3.01 14.84
C LYS A 126 -12.53 -4.26 15.59
N LYS A 127 -11.65 -4.94 16.33
CA LYS A 127 -12.06 -6.09 17.16
C LYS A 127 -12.73 -5.61 18.44
N GLU A 128 -12.21 -4.56 19.06
CA GLU A 128 -12.82 -3.92 20.25
C GLU A 128 -14.19 -3.35 19.93
N GLU A 129 -14.32 -2.55 18.87
CA GLU A 129 -15.61 -2.01 18.40
C GLU A 129 -16.64 -3.12 18.12
N LYS A 130 -16.21 -4.25 17.57
CA LYS A 130 -17.10 -5.41 17.35
C LYS A 130 -17.52 -6.07 18.65
N LYS A 131 -16.62 -6.16 19.64
CA LYS A 131 -16.96 -6.68 20.96
C LYS A 131 -17.95 -5.76 21.66
N GLU A 132 -17.73 -4.45 21.60
CA GLU A 132 -18.64 -3.44 22.14
C GLU A 132 -20.02 -3.52 21.48
N ALA A 133 -20.08 -3.58 20.14
CA ALA A 133 -21.35 -3.71 19.42
C ALA A 133 -22.11 -5.01 19.75
N LEU A 134 -21.40 -6.11 20.02
CA LEU A 134 -22.02 -7.36 20.48
C LEU A 134 -22.57 -7.23 21.90
N LEU A 135 -21.83 -6.58 22.80
CA LEU A 135 -22.30 -6.30 24.16
C LEU A 135 -23.49 -5.36 24.16
N GLU A 136 -23.44 -4.29 23.38
CA GLU A 136 -24.53 -3.34 23.18
C GLU A 136 -25.79 -4.07 22.68
N LYS A 137 -25.65 -4.90 21.64
CA LYS A 137 -26.75 -5.71 21.13
C LYS A 137 -27.32 -6.66 22.18
N SER A 138 -26.48 -7.23 23.05
CA SER A 138 -26.97 -8.09 24.14
C SER A 138 -27.69 -7.30 25.23
N LEU A 139 -27.27 -6.06 25.50
CA LEU A 139 -27.90 -5.19 26.50
C LEU A 139 -29.26 -4.65 26.04
N PHE A 140 -29.42 -4.37 24.74
CA PHE A 140 -30.67 -3.90 24.14
C PHE A 140 -31.57 -5.01 23.59
N GLN A 141 -31.28 -6.27 23.93
CA GLN A 141 -32.15 -7.40 23.60
C GLN A 141 -33.02 -7.76 24.80
N ASP A 142 -34.28 -7.35 24.77
CA ASP A 142 -35.27 -7.77 25.75
C ASP A 142 -35.71 -9.21 25.48
N LYS A 143 -35.45 -10.10 26.44
CA LYS A 143 -35.93 -11.48 26.40
C LYS A 143 -37.34 -11.53 26.98
N VAL A 144 -38.33 -11.54 26.10
CA VAL A 144 -39.75 -11.66 26.47
C VAL A 144 -40.15 -13.14 26.49
N PRO A 145 -40.81 -13.64 27.55
CA PRO A 145 -41.29 -15.03 27.60
C PRO A 145 -42.41 -15.28 26.58
N PHE A 146 -42.57 -16.53 26.16
CA PHE A 146 -43.62 -16.93 25.22
C PHE A 146 -45.02 -16.73 25.86
N GLY A 147 -45.88 -15.97 25.20
CA GLY A 147 -47.25 -15.67 25.65
C GLY A 147 -47.49 -14.20 26.03
N GLU A 148 -46.44 -13.40 26.25
CA GLU A 148 -46.56 -11.96 26.44
C GLU A 148 -46.62 -11.26 25.06
N VAL A 149 -47.61 -10.39 24.85
CA VAL A 149 -47.88 -9.75 23.55
C VAL A 149 -46.93 -8.58 23.34
N VAL A 150 -45.89 -8.79 22.54
CA VAL A 150 -44.97 -7.73 22.10
C VAL A 150 -45.70 -6.82 21.12
N THR A 151 -45.89 -5.55 21.48
CA THR A 151 -46.58 -4.54 20.66
C THR A 151 -45.74 -4.03 19.49
N GLN A 152 -44.43 -4.28 19.52
CA GLN A 152 -43.53 -3.91 18.43
C GLN A 152 -43.62 -4.95 17.30
N PRO A 153 -43.98 -4.54 16.07
CA PRO A 153 -44.07 -5.48 14.96
C PRO A 153 -42.68 -6.10 14.66
N PRO A 154 -42.61 -7.41 14.38
CA PRO A 154 -41.35 -8.07 14.10
C PRO A 154 -40.72 -7.50 12.82
N THR A 155 -39.44 -7.14 12.91
CA THR A 155 -38.68 -6.67 11.74
C THR A 155 -38.04 -7.88 11.04
N ILE A 156 -38.52 -8.18 9.84
CA ILE A 156 -37.98 -9.26 9.00
C ILE A 156 -36.60 -8.83 8.48
N THR A 157 -35.53 -9.26 9.17
CA THR A 157 -34.14 -8.97 8.78
C THR A 157 -33.60 -9.91 7.69
N SER A 158 -34.32 -10.99 7.37
CA SER A 158 -33.95 -11.94 6.32
C SER A 158 -34.26 -11.39 4.94
N ARG A 159 -33.29 -11.47 4.03
CA ARG A 159 -33.54 -11.18 2.61
C ARG A 159 -34.36 -12.33 1.98
N PRO A 160 -35.34 -12.05 1.11
CA PRO A 160 -36.10 -13.09 0.43
C PRO A 160 -35.16 -13.98 -0.42
N ARG A 161 -35.32 -15.30 -0.29
CA ARG A 161 -34.52 -16.32 -0.99
C ARG A 161 -34.71 -16.16 -2.50
N GLY A 162 -33.62 -15.96 -3.24
CA GLY A 162 -33.64 -15.80 -4.71
C GLY A 162 -33.50 -14.36 -5.23
N ARG A 163 -33.45 -13.33 -4.37
CA ARG A 163 -33.10 -11.97 -4.81
C ARG A 163 -31.59 -11.77 -4.79
N ALA A 164 -30.97 -11.65 -5.97
CA ALA A 164 -29.70 -10.94 -6.12
C ALA A 164 -29.86 -9.51 -5.56
N PRO A 165 -28.78 -8.81 -5.15
CA PRO A 165 -28.88 -7.40 -4.77
C PRO A 165 -29.45 -6.62 -5.95
N ALA A 166 -30.76 -6.40 -5.93
CA ALA A 166 -31.45 -5.76 -7.02
C ALA A 166 -30.83 -4.37 -7.19
N GLN A 167 -30.27 -4.13 -8.37
CA GLN A 167 -30.14 -2.77 -8.88
C GLN A 167 -31.55 -2.19 -8.76
N GLN A 168 -31.75 -1.29 -7.80
CA GLN A 168 -33.08 -0.80 -7.40
C GLN A 168 -33.91 -0.48 -8.65
N ALA A 169 -34.92 -1.32 -8.93
CA ALA A 169 -35.90 -1.02 -9.97
C ALA A 169 -36.60 0.27 -9.52
N GLY A 170 -36.27 1.38 -10.18
CA GLY A 170 -36.60 2.73 -9.71
C GLY A 170 -35.47 3.76 -9.88
N ARG A 171 -34.22 3.34 -10.15
CA ARG A 171 -33.11 4.25 -10.51
C ARG A 171 -33.16 4.75 -11.97
N LYS A 172 -34.36 4.89 -12.55
CA LYS A 172 -34.52 5.72 -13.74
C LYS A 172 -34.53 7.16 -13.23
N GLN A 173 -33.54 7.96 -13.61
CA GLN A 173 -33.56 9.40 -13.31
C GLN A 173 -34.84 9.95 -13.93
N LEU A 174 -35.79 10.40 -13.09
CA LEU A 174 -37.05 10.99 -13.57
C LEU A 174 -36.70 12.09 -14.58
N LEU A 175 -37.31 12.08 -15.77
CA LEU A 175 -37.02 13.06 -16.83
C LEU A 175 -37.12 14.52 -16.33
N LEU A 176 -38.00 14.75 -15.35
CA LEU A 176 -38.16 16.04 -14.69
C LEU A 176 -36.91 16.48 -13.89
N ARG A 177 -36.13 15.55 -13.30
CA ARG A 177 -34.84 15.87 -12.66
C ARG A 177 -33.80 16.38 -13.65
N ALA A 178 -33.88 15.98 -14.93
CA ALA A 178 -32.97 16.51 -15.95
C ALA A 178 -33.31 17.97 -16.36
N ARG A 179 -34.54 18.43 -16.06
CA ARG A 179 -35.02 19.78 -16.41
C ARG A 179 -35.08 20.72 -15.22
N LEU A 180 -35.38 20.21 -14.02
CA LEU A 180 -35.58 21.00 -12.80
C LEU A 180 -34.58 20.66 -11.68
N GLY A 181 -33.71 19.66 -11.86
CA GLY A 181 -32.73 19.25 -10.86
C GLY A 181 -31.44 20.07 -10.93
N PRO A 182 -30.79 20.37 -9.79
CA PRO A 182 -29.47 20.98 -9.79
C PRO A 182 -28.47 20.05 -10.50
N SER A 183 -27.76 20.64 -11.46
CA SER A 183 -26.74 19.99 -12.31
C SER A 183 -25.86 19.04 -11.51
N GLN A 184 -25.75 17.79 -11.98
CA GLN A 184 -24.84 16.79 -11.43
C GLN A 184 -23.38 17.13 -11.74
N ALA A 185 -22.85 18.11 -11.02
CA ALA A 185 -21.46 18.12 -10.62
C ALA A 185 -21.41 17.71 -9.14
N SER A 186 -21.16 16.41 -8.90
CA SER A 186 -20.75 15.78 -7.62
C SER A 186 -21.77 15.75 -6.45
N PRO A 187 -21.74 14.67 -5.62
CA PRO A 187 -22.71 14.45 -4.56
C PRO A 187 -22.35 15.27 -3.31
N ALA A 188 -22.92 16.46 -3.19
CA ALA A 188 -23.07 17.15 -1.91
C ALA A 188 -24.56 17.26 -1.61
N SER A 189 -25.05 16.29 -0.84
CA SER A 189 -26.41 16.25 -0.29
C SER A 189 -26.71 17.48 0.56
N LEU A 190 -27.77 18.21 0.19
CA LEU A 190 -28.46 19.17 1.05
C LEU A 190 -29.22 18.42 2.15
N ALA A 191 -28.60 18.31 3.33
CA ALA A 191 -29.24 18.31 4.66
C ALA A 191 -28.15 18.24 5.75
N SER A 192 -27.14 19.08 5.62
CA SER A 192 -26.28 19.55 6.71
C SER A 192 -25.70 20.85 6.17
N PRO A 193 -25.70 21.97 6.93
CA PRO A 193 -24.90 23.10 6.51
C PRO A 193 -23.48 22.57 6.39
N VAL A 194 -22.96 22.51 5.16
CA VAL A 194 -21.54 22.31 4.93
C VAL A 194 -20.90 23.43 5.74
N PRO A 195 -20.15 23.13 6.81
CA PRO A 195 -19.49 24.21 7.53
C PRO A 195 -18.63 24.93 6.48
N PRO A 196 -18.61 26.27 6.49
CA PRO A 196 -17.67 27.01 5.65
C PRO A 196 -16.32 26.31 5.76
N VAL A 197 -15.59 26.12 4.66
CA VAL A 197 -14.29 25.44 4.66
C VAL A 197 -13.33 26.28 5.50
N VAL A 198 -13.43 26.14 6.82
CA VAL A 198 -12.67 26.88 7.81
C VAL A 198 -11.32 26.21 7.91
N SER A 199 -10.26 27.01 7.85
CA SER A 199 -8.92 26.49 8.08
C SER A 199 -8.87 25.74 9.42
N MET A 200 -8.06 24.69 9.50
CA MET A 200 -7.93 23.90 10.73
C MET A 200 -7.54 24.76 11.94
N ALA A 201 -6.80 25.85 11.72
CA ALA A 201 -6.49 26.85 12.73
C ALA A 201 -7.75 27.56 13.26
N ARG A 202 -8.61 28.04 12.36
CA ARG A 202 -9.88 28.70 12.72
C ARG A 202 -10.83 27.76 13.44
N ARG A 203 -10.85 26.47 13.06
CA ARG A 203 -11.62 25.45 13.77
C ARG A 203 -11.18 25.26 15.22
N ARG A 204 -9.87 25.27 15.49
CA ARG A 204 -9.34 25.18 16.87
C ARG A 204 -9.78 26.37 17.73
N ILE A 205 -9.70 27.57 17.19
CA ILE A 205 -10.12 28.80 17.89
C ILE A 205 -11.60 28.70 18.28
N LEU A 206 -12.47 28.33 17.33
CA LEU A 206 -13.91 28.19 17.60
C LEU A 206 -14.23 27.07 18.60
N GLU A 207 -13.50 25.95 18.55
CA GLU A 207 -13.67 24.84 19.50
C GLU A 207 -13.23 25.24 20.92
N GLU A 208 -12.15 26.02 21.06
CA GLU A 208 -11.71 26.58 22.34
C GLU A 208 -12.69 27.61 22.91
N GLU A 209 -13.19 28.52 22.09
CA GLU A 209 -14.22 29.49 22.48
C GLU A 209 -15.48 28.77 22.96
N ARG A 210 -15.93 27.76 22.21
CA ARG A 210 -17.07 26.92 22.59
C ARG A 210 -16.84 26.24 23.94
N ALA A 211 -15.64 25.70 24.18
CA ALA A 211 -15.30 25.06 25.44
C ALA A 211 -15.34 26.06 26.62
N ARG A 212 -14.85 27.30 26.44
CA ARG A 212 -14.92 28.35 27.47
C ARG A 212 -16.35 28.72 27.81
N VAL A 213 -17.20 28.95 26.80
CA VAL A 213 -18.61 29.30 26.99
C VAL A 213 -19.36 28.18 27.73
N ILE A 214 -19.15 26.92 27.35
CA ILE A 214 -19.79 25.78 28.01
C ILE A 214 -19.38 25.69 29.48
N ARG A 215 -18.09 25.89 29.81
CA ARG A 215 -17.62 25.89 31.20
C ARG A 215 -18.27 27.01 32.01
N ALA A 216 -18.22 28.25 31.51
CA ALA A 216 -18.83 29.40 32.17
C ALA A 216 -20.34 29.18 32.41
N TYR A 217 -21.06 28.66 31.41
CA TYR A 217 -22.48 28.34 31.54
C TYR A 217 -22.74 27.29 32.63
N ARG A 218 -21.94 26.21 32.68
CA ARG A 218 -22.05 25.19 33.73
C ARG A 218 -21.77 25.76 35.11
N ASP A 219 -20.80 26.66 35.23
CA ASP A 219 -20.47 27.30 36.50
C ASP A 219 -21.62 28.19 36.99
N ILE A 220 -22.22 28.97 36.08
CA ILE A 220 -23.41 29.78 36.37
C ILE A 220 -24.58 28.88 36.80
N GLN A 221 -24.83 27.77 36.10
CA GLN A 221 -25.91 26.84 36.45
C GLN A 221 -25.69 26.20 37.82
N ARG A 222 -24.46 25.79 38.15
CA ARG A 222 -24.13 25.27 39.49
C ARG A 222 -24.37 26.29 40.58
N ARG A 223 -23.99 27.55 40.38
CA ARG A 223 -24.25 28.64 41.35
C ARG A 223 -25.75 28.85 41.57
N LYS A 224 -26.53 28.88 40.49
CA LYS A 224 -28.00 29.01 40.57
C LYS A 224 -28.66 27.84 41.31
N GLN A 225 -28.13 26.62 41.18
CA GLN A 225 -28.61 25.47 41.93
C GLN A 225 -28.31 25.61 43.43
N LEU A 226 -27.07 25.97 43.79
CA LEU A 226 -26.68 26.21 45.17
C LEU A 226 -27.48 27.36 45.83
N GLU A 227 -27.78 28.42 45.10
CA GLU A 227 -28.64 29.52 45.60
C GLU A 227 -30.06 29.03 45.88
N ARG A 228 -30.62 28.13 45.07
CA ARG A 228 -31.93 27.52 45.31
C ARG A 228 -31.91 26.61 46.53
N GLU A 229 -30.87 25.80 46.68
CA GLU A 229 -30.69 24.91 47.84
C GLU A 229 -30.48 25.70 49.14
N ARG A 230 -29.86 26.87 49.08
CA ARG A 230 -29.68 27.76 50.25
C ARG A 230 -30.91 28.59 50.61
N ALA A 231 -31.84 28.74 49.68
CA ALA A 231 -33.09 29.47 49.87
C ALA A 231 -34.26 28.56 50.31
N GLN A 232 -34.01 27.24 50.40
CA GLN A 232 -34.90 26.24 51.00
C GLN A 232 -34.49 25.97 52.44
#